data_AF-A0A0C9UXK9-F1
#
_entry.id   AF-A0A0C9UXK9-F1
#
_cell.length_a   1.000
_cell.length_b   1.000
_cell.length_c   1.000
_cell.angle_alpha   90.00
_cell.angle_beta   90.00
_cell.angle_gamma   90.00
#
_symmetry.space_group_name_H-M   'P 1'
#
loop_
_entity.id
_entity.type
_entity.pdbx_description
1 polymer ?
#
loop_
_entity_poly.entity_id
_entity_poly.type
_entity_poly.pdbx_seq_one_letter_code
_entity_poly.pdbx_strand_id
1 'polypeptide(L)'
;WQRILSQQDLAFIRATLDQKQTIYLDELQDLLWMTRQVYASLPTLFRAIRRFQFSRKVVSAHAAEHNDELQALYMNQIATEVPDPDMFMFVDEAAQDERTTGHKKGRSL
;
A
#
# COMPACT_ATOMS: atom_id res chain seq x y z
N TRP A 1 16.18 4.85 22.33
CA TRP A 1 15.77 5.06 20.94
C TRP A 1 16.96 5.55 20.13
N GLN A 2 17.73 4.65 19.53
CA GLN A 2 18.83 5.05 18.64
C GLN A 2 18.22 5.76 17.42
N ARG A 3 18.72 6.97 17.10
CA ARG A 3 18.39 7.67 15.85
C ARG A 3 19.13 6.96 14.71
N ILE A 4 18.46 6.02 14.05
CA ILE A 4 18.97 5.38 12.82
C ILE A 4 18.98 6.40 11.67
N LEU A 5 17.98 7.29 11.62
CA LEU A 5 17.86 8.33 10.61
C LEU A 5 18.64 9.58 11.02
N SER A 6 19.58 10.01 10.19
CA SER A 6 20.27 11.28 10.34
C SER A 6 19.37 12.46 9.92
N GLN A 7 19.74 13.69 10.29
CA GLN A 7 19.04 14.89 9.82
C GLN A 7 19.03 14.99 8.29
N GLN A 8 20.09 14.48 7.69
CA GLN A 8 20.31 14.41 6.26
C GLN A 8 19.35 13.42 5.57
N ASP A 9 19.01 12.31 6.24
CA ASP A 9 18.02 11.34 5.75
C ASP A 9 16.60 11.86 5.92
N LEU A 10 16.34 12.57 7.02
CA LEU A 10 15.07 13.26 7.25
C LEU A 10 14.81 14.35 6.20
N ALA A 11 15.84 15.09 5.79
CA ALA A 11 15.74 16.07 4.71
C ALA A 11 15.44 15.40 3.36
N PHE A 12 16.08 14.25 3.08
CA PHE A 12 15.79 13.46 1.88
C PHE A 12 14.35 12.95 1.87
N ILE A 13 13.90 12.31 2.96
CA ILE A 13 12.53 11.81 3.10
C ILE A 13 11.51 12.94 2.88
N ARG A 14 11.76 14.12 3.45
CA ARG A 14 10.89 15.28 3.26
C ARG A 14 10.86 15.74 1.80
N ALA A 15 12.01 15.87 1.14
CA ALA A 15 12.08 16.25 -0.27
C ALA A 15 11.37 15.25 -1.18
N THR A 16 11.50 13.95 -0.91
CA THR A 16 10.82 12.88 -1.65
C THR A 16 9.31 12.96 -1.47
N LEU A 17 8.82 13.21 -0.25
CA LEU A 17 7.38 13.37 0.03
C LEU A 17 6.80 14.65 -0.59
N ASP A 18 7.58 15.73 -0.62
CA ASP A 18 7.18 17.00 -1.26
C ASP A 18 7.06 16.83 -2.79
N GLN A 19 7.92 16.01 -3.41
CA GLN A 19 7.88 15.71 -4.85
C GLN A 19 6.83 14.65 -5.22
N LYS A 20 6.62 13.64 -4.35
CA LYS A 20 5.71 12.50 -4.58
C LYS A 20 4.82 12.28 -3.35
N GLN A 21 3.65 12.90 -3.34
CA GLN A 21 2.70 12.82 -2.21
C GLN A 21 2.02 11.45 -2.05
N THR A 22 2.15 10.54 -3.03
CA THR A 22 1.50 9.22 -3.06
C THR A 22 2.47 8.06 -2.89
N ILE A 23 3.73 8.32 -2.50
CA ILE A 23 4.74 7.28 -2.33
C ILE A 23 4.41 6.35 -1.15
N TYR A 24 4.59 5.04 -1.34
CA TYR A 24 4.40 4.06 -0.27
C TYR A 24 5.59 3.99 0.71
N LEU A 25 5.38 3.37 1.86
CA LEU A 25 6.40 3.29 2.90
C LEU A 25 7.55 2.34 2.56
N ASP A 26 7.25 1.26 1.84
CA ASP A 26 8.21 0.30 1.30
C ASP A 26 8.98 0.89 0.12
N GLU A 27 8.33 1.57 -0.83
CA GLU A 27 9.03 2.31 -1.89
C GLU A 27 9.96 3.39 -1.30
N LEU A 28 9.51 4.09 -0.26
CA LEU A 28 10.34 5.05 0.45
C LEU A 28 11.51 4.39 1.18
N GLN A 29 11.32 3.17 1.70
CA GLN A 29 12.37 2.35 2.30
C GLN A 29 13.42 1.97 1.25
N ASP A 30 12.98 1.52 0.08
CA ASP A 30 13.85 1.12 -1.02
C ASP A 30 14.63 2.32 -1.58
N LEU A 31 13.97 3.47 -1.79
CA LEU A 31 14.66 4.69 -2.20
C LEU A 31 15.70 5.15 -1.19
N LEU A 32 15.39 5.05 0.11
CA LEU A 32 16.33 5.40 1.16
C LEU A 32 17.53 4.44 1.18
N TRP A 33 17.28 3.15 0.98
CA TRP A 33 18.32 2.14 0.86
C TRP A 33 19.21 2.39 -0.36
N MET A 34 18.61 2.57 -1.55
CA MET A 34 19.34 2.78 -2.80
C MET A 34 20.17 4.07 -2.77
N THR A 35 19.63 5.16 -2.22
CA THR A 35 20.27 6.49 -2.29
C THR A 35 21.23 6.75 -1.13
N ARG A 36 20.90 6.27 0.07
CA ARG A 36 21.63 6.60 1.31
C ARG A 36 22.28 5.40 1.98
N GLN A 37 22.01 4.18 1.50
CA GLN A 37 22.46 2.93 2.12
C GLN A 37 22.02 2.82 3.60
N VAL A 38 20.88 3.44 3.93
CA VAL A 38 20.30 3.42 5.27
C VAL A 38 19.03 2.58 5.25
N TYR A 39 19.07 1.46 5.98
CA TYR A 39 17.89 0.66 6.20
C TYR A 39 17.09 1.22 7.38
N ALA A 40 15.91 1.74 7.11
CA ALA A 40 14.94 2.13 8.13
C ALA A 40 13.73 1.21 8.04
N SER A 41 13.33 0.58 9.15
CA SER A 41 12.13 -0.26 9.16
C SER A 41 10.86 0.55 8.89
N LEU A 42 9.82 -0.07 8.35
CA LEU A 42 8.53 0.58 8.09
C LEU A 42 7.95 1.32 9.34
N PRO A 43 8.01 0.75 10.57
CA PRO A 43 7.58 1.48 11.76
C PRO A 43 8.42 2.72 12.06
N THR A 44 9.71 2.71 11.71
CA THR A 44 10.63 3.84 11.88
C THR A 44 10.29 4.95 10.89
N LEU A 45 10.07 4.61 9.62
CA LEU A 45 9.65 5.54 8.58
C LEU A 45 8.28 6.15 8.90
N PHE A 46 7.31 5.32 9.32
CA PHE A 46 5.99 5.80 9.71
C PHE A 46 6.04 6.83 10.85
N ARG A 47 6.87 6.59 11.87
CA ARG A 47 7.10 7.54 12.97
C ARG A 47 7.80 8.82 12.50
N ALA A 48 8.76 8.71 11.58
CA ALA A 48 9.45 9.86 10.99
C ALA A 48 8.48 10.74 10.19
N ILE A 49 7.62 10.13 9.37
CA ILE A 49 6.62 10.84 8.56
C ILE A 49 5.57 11.51 9.43
N ARG A 50 5.06 10.83 10.47
CA ARG A 50 4.13 11.44 11.44
C ARG A 50 4.68 12.70 12.09
N ARG A 51 6.00 12.78 12.32
CA ARG A 51 6.65 13.97 12.89
C ARG A 51 6.68 15.16 11.93
N PHE A 52 6.58 14.92 10.62
CA PHE A 52 6.52 15.99 9.62
C PHE A 52 5.12 16.58 9.44
N GLN A 53 4.12 16.20 10.25
CA GLN A 53 2.73 16.66 10.18
C GLN A 53 2.03 16.41 8.83
N PHE A 54 2.55 15.52 7.98
CA PHE A 54 1.82 15.08 6.80
C PHE A 54 0.57 14.31 7.25
N SER A 55 -0.58 14.97 7.15
CA SER A 55 -1.89 14.34 7.25
C SER A 55 -1.97 13.23 6.20
N ARG A 56 -2.27 12.00 6.62
CA ARG A 56 -2.58 10.88 5.72
C ARG A 56 -3.66 11.35 4.75
N LYS A 57 -3.28 11.76 3.53
CA LYS A 57 -4.24 11.82 2.43
C LYS A 57 -4.64 10.38 2.15
N VAL A 58 -5.94 10.13 2.16
CA VAL A 58 -6.52 8.80 2.04
C VAL A 58 -5.97 8.15 0.77
N VAL A 59 -5.09 7.18 0.98
CA VAL A 59 -4.60 6.28 -0.05
C VAL A 59 -5.83 5.49 -0.52
N SER A 60 -6.17 5.57 -1.81
CA SER A 60 -7.35 4.88 -2.36
C SER A 60 -7.22 3.37 -2.16
N ALA A 61 -8.33 2.62 -2.13
CA ALA A 61 -8.29 1.16 -1.97
C ALA A 61 -7.36 0.48 -3.00
N HIS A 62 -7.30 1.01 -4.22
CA HIS A 62 -6.41 0.57 -5.30
C HIS A 62 -4.92 0.62 -4.94
N ALA A 63 -4.57 1.49 -4.00
CA ALA A 63 -3.21 1.70 -3.55
C ALA A 63 -2.85 0.82 -2.33
N ALA A 64 -3.84 0.20 -1.67
CA ALA A 64 -3.58 -0.83 -0.65
C ALA A 64 -3.27 -2.21 -1.27
N GLU A 65 -3.70 -2.45 -2.51
CA GLU A 65 -3.55 -3.72 -3.24
C GLU A 65 -2.25 -3.78 -4.08
N HIS A 66 -1.46 -2.71 -4.08
CA HIS A 66 -0.48 -2.45 -5.13
C HIS A 66 0.94 -2.77 -4.66
N ASN A 67 1.43 -3.94 -5.07
CA ASN A 67 2.84 -4.15 -5.40
C ASN A 67 2.85 -4.60 -6.86
N ASP A 68 3.05 -3.66 -7.79
CA ASP A 68 2.93 -3.91 -9.23
C ASP A 68 3.92 -4.97 -9.72
N GLU A 69 5.10 -5.06 -9.09
CA GLU A 69 6.08 -6.09 -9.42
C GLU A 69 5.57 -7.48 -9.03
N LEU A 70 5.02 -7.63 -7.81
CA LEU A 70 4.41 -8.88 -7.38
C LEU A 70 3.16 -9.21 -8.19
N GLN A 71 2.35 -8.22 -8.54
CA GLN A 71 1.18 -8.40 -9.38
C GLN A 71 1.58 -8.83 -10.80
N ALA A 72 2.58 -8.20 -11.40
CA ALA A 72 3.09 -8.56 -12.72
C ALA A 72 3.73 -9.96 -12.72
N LEU A 73 4.50 -10.30 -11.67
CA LEU A 73 5.05 -11.65 -11.51
C LEU A 73 3.95 -12.70 -11.40
N TYR A 74 2.93 -12.44 -10.58
CA TYR A 74 1.78 -13.32 -10.43
C TYR A 74 1.02 -13.49 -11.75
N MET A 75 0.74 -12.39 -12.46
CA MET A 75 0.07 -12.44 -13.77
C MET A 75 0.89 -13.20 -14.81
N ASN A 76 2.21 -13.08 -14.82
CA ASN A 76 3.10 -13.85 -15.72
C ASN A 76 3.12 -15.35 -15.39
N GLN A 77 3.13 -15.71 -14.11
CA GLN A 77 3.03 -17.10 -13.67
C GLN A 77 1.70 -17.71 -14.10
N ILE A 78 0.61 -17.02 -13.79
CA ILE A 78 -0.74 -17.43 -14.13
C ILE A 78 -0.94 -17.54 -15.64
N ALA A 79 -0.42 -16.61 -16.45
CA ALA A 79 -0.51 -16.69 -17.91
C ALA A 79 0.23 -17.91 -18.49
N THR A 80 1.24 -18.43 -17.77
CA THR A 80 1.96 -19.65 -18.16
C THR A 80 1.16 -20.91 -17.79
N GLU A 81 0.53 -20.90 -16.62
CA GLU A 81 -0.22 -22.06 -16.09
C GLU A 81 -1.64 -22.18 -16.66
N VAL A 82 -2.24 -21.04 -17.01
CA VAL A 82 -3.64 -20.91 -17.43
C VAL A 82 -3.70 -20.01 -18.68
N PRO A 83 -3.37 -20.56 -19.87
CA PRO A 83 -3.28 -19.78 -21.10
C PRO A 83 -4.65 -19.42 -21.70
N ASP A 84 -5.70 -20.15 -21.31
CA ASP A 84 -7.07 -19.93 -21.78
C ASP A 84 -7.90 -19.21 -20.68
N PRO A 85 -8.50 -18.05 -20.99
CA PRO A 85 -9.38 -17.34 -20.07
C PRO A 85 -10.53 -18.20 -19.50
N ASP A 86 -11.02 -19.19 -20.24
CA ASP A 86 -12.13 -20.04 -19.82
C ASP A 86 -11.73 -21.05 -18.72
N MET A 87 -10.45 -21.17 -18.42
CA MET A 87 -9.92 -21.99 -17.32
C MET A 87 -9.92 -21.26 -15.97
N PHE A 88 -10.21 -19.95 -15.93
CA PHE A 88 -10.29 -19.21 -14.67
C PHE A 88 -11.65 -19.37 -13.99
N MET A 89 -11.61 -19.75 -12.71
CA MET A 89 -12.75 -19.65 -11.81
C MET A 89 -12.37 -18.72 -10.66
N PHE A 90 -13.01 -17.55 -10.60
CA PHE A 90 -12.83 -16.59 -9.52
C PHE A 90 -13.94 -16.80 -8.48
N VAL A 91 -13.54 -16.96 -7.22
CA VAL A 91 -14.45 -17.02 -6.07
C VAL A 91 -14.03 -15.91 -5.12
N ASP A 92 -14.91 -14.95 -4.88
CA ASP A 92 -14.72 -13.92 -3.86
C ASP A 92 -15.66 -14.18 -2.69
N GLU A 93 -15.13 -14.09 -1.48
CA GLU A 93 -15.90 -14.29 -0.25
C GLU A 93 -16.48 -12.94 0.17
N ALA A 94 -17.70 -12.65 -0.26
CA ALA A 94 -18.45 -11.53 0.28
C ALA A 94 -18.85 -11.85 1.73
N ALA A 95 -18.23 -11.17 2.70
CA ALA A 95 -18.61 -11.29 4.10
C ALA A 95 -20.06 -10.83 4.32
N GLN A 96 -20.98 -11.79 4.49
CA GLN A 96 -22.32 -11.52 4.99
C GLN A 96 -22.32 -11.62 6.52
N ASP A 97 -22.11 -10.50 7.21
CA ASP A 97 -22.23 -10.44 8.67
C ASP A 97 -23.72 -10.50 9.09
N GLU A 98 -24.05 -11.40 10.01
CA GLU A 98 -25.41 -11.60 10.58
C GLU A 98 -25.96 -10.34 11.29
N ARG A 99 -25.15 -9.30 11.48
CA ARG A 99 -25.59 -7.98 11.97
C ARG A 99 -26.33 -7.12 10.93
N THR A 100 -26.49 -7.59 9.68
CA THR A 100 -27.41 -6.99 8.70
C THR A 100 -28.77 -7.71 8.70
N THR A 101 -29.21 -8.21 9.85
CA THR A 101 -30.60 -8.60 10.07
C THR A 101 -31.46 -7.36 10.26
N GLY A 102 -31.94 -6.80 9.15
CA GLY A 102 -33.15 -5.97 9.13
C GLY A 102 -33.01 -4.59 8.50
N HIS A 103 -32.97 -4.51 7.18
CA HIS A 103 -33.56 -3.35 6.51
C HIS A 103 -35.08 -3.41 6.68
N LYS A 104 -35.59 -2.82 7.77
CA LYS A 104 -36.99 -2.42 7.90
C LYS A 104 -37.23 -1.17 7.02
N LYS A 105 -38.14 -1.34 6.03
CA LYS A 105 -38.78 -0.34 5.12
C LYS A 105 -37.93 0.01 3.88
N GLY A 106 -38.41 0.08 2.62
CA GLY A 106 -39.70 0.07 1.89
C GLY A 106 -39.39 0.75 0.52
N ARG A 107 -39.95 0.42 -0.65
CA ARG A 107 -41.34 0.58 -1.14
C ARG A 107 -41.59 -0.35 -2.36
N SER A 108 -42.85 -0.77 -2.51
CA SER A 108 -43.44 -1.36 -3.73
C SER A 108 -43.88 -0.27 -4.70
N LEU A 109 -43.99 -0.62 -5.99
CA LEU A 109 -45.13 -0.27 -6.82
C LEU A 109 -46.06 -1.49 -6.93
#